data_AF-A0A7Y0S4Y1-F1
#
_entry.id   AF-A0A7Y0S4Y1-F1
#
_cell.length_a   1.000
_cell.length_b   1.000
_cell.length_c   1.000
_cell.angle_alpha   90.00
_cell.angle_beta   90.00
_cell.angle_gamma   90.00
#
_symmetry.space_group_name_H-M   'P 1'
#
loop_
_entity.id
_entity.type
_entity.pdbx_description
1 polymer ?
#
loop_
_entity_poly.entity_id
_entity_poly.type
_entity_poly.pdbx_seq_one_letter_code
_entity_poly.pdbx_strand_id
1 'polypeptide(L)' 'NGILGSQVGKIHLFPMRAYVAVEKSAAKKALQTISNGKMKGRQFRARLLK' A
#
# COMPACT_ATOMS: atom_id res chain seq x y z
N ASN A 1 6.40 7.02 -11.47
CA ASN A 1 5.32 5.99 -11.57
C ASN A 1 4.82 5.58 -10.18
N GLY A 2 3.90 6.36 -9.60
CA GLY A 2 3.34 6.11 -8.26
C GLY A 2 1.83 5.89 -8.28
N ILE A 3 1.23 5.94 -7.09
CA ILE A 3 -0.22 6.00 -6.87
C ILE A 3 -0.56 7.45 -6.56
N LEU A 4 -1.63 7.97 -7.14
CA LEU A 4 -2.08 9.33 -6.87
C LEU A 4 -2.69 9.40 -5.47
N GLY A 5 -2.47 10.50 -4.76
CA GLY A 5 -3.06 10.70 -3.42
C GLY A 5 -4.58 10.62 -3.42
N SER A 6 -5.23 10.98 -4.52
CA SER A 6 -6.68 10.84 -4.71
C SER A 6 -7.18 9.40 -4.72
N GLN A 7 -6.31 8.43 -5.03
CA GLN A 7 -6.66 7.01 -5.07
C GLN A 7 -6.45 6.31 -3.71
N VAL A 8 -5.98 7.06 -2.70
CA VAL A 8 -5.76 6.58 -1.34
C VAL A 8 -6.90 7.09 -0.47
N GLY A 9 -7.63 6.16 0.13
CA GLY A 9 -8.72 6.42 1.06
C GLY A 9 -8.28 6.37 2.52
N LYS A 10 -9.18 5.89 3.38
CA LYS A 10 -8.95 5.79 4.83
C LYS A 10 -7.69 4.95 5.14
N ILE A 11 -6.90 5.44 6.08
CA ILE A 11 -5.68 4.79 6.57
C ILE A 11 -5.89 4.44 8.05
N HIS A 12 -5.81 3.16 8.38
CA HIS A 12 -5.86 2.68 9.75
C HIS A 12 -4.48 2.15 10.14
N LEU A 13 -3.91 2.74 11.21
CA LEU A 13 -2.57 2.42 11.68
C LEU A 13 -2.63 1.60 12.97
N PHE A 14 -1.82 0.55 13.01
CA PHE A 14 -1.57 -0.29 14.18
C PHE A 14 -0.06 -0.32 14.45
N PRO A 15 0.38 -0.68 15.67
CA PRO A 15 1.80 -0.67 16.04
C PRO A 15 2.71 -1.48 15.09
N MET A 16 2.21 -2.60 14.55
CA MET A 16 2.98 -3.48 13.64
C MET A 16 2.46 -3.50 12.20
N ARG A 17 1.32 -2.85 11.90
CA ARG A 17 0.61 -3.01 10.61
C ARG A 17 -0.10 -1.72 10.22
N ALA A 18 -0.27 -1.48 8.93
CA ALA A 18 -1.14 -0.42 8.43
C ALA A 18 -2.08 -0.99 7.38
N TYR A 19 -3.34 -0.56 7.41
CA TYR A 19 -4.33 -0.87 6.39
C TYR A 19 -4.70 0.42 5.67
N VAL A 20 -4.60 0.38 4.35
CA VAL A 20 -4.83 1.55 3.50
C VAL A 20 -5.88 1.16 2.48
N ALA A 21 -7.01 1.87 2.48
CA ALA A 21 -8.00 1.73 1.42
C ALA A 21 -7.41 2.34 0.13
N VAL A 22 -7.47 1.58 -0.96
CA VAL A 22 -7.01 2.02 -2.28
C VAL A 22 -8.06 1.69 -3.33
N GLU A 23 -8.14 2.50 -4.39
CA GLU A 23 -8.99 2.16 -5.52
C GLU A 23 -8.60 0.82 -6.15
N LYS A 24 -9.60 0.09 -6.64
CA LYS A 24 -9.42 -1.23 -7.26
C LYS A 24 -8.49 -1.19 -8.48
N SER A 25 -8.53 -0.10 -9.24
CA SER A 25 -7.65 0.18 -10.38
C SER A 25 -6.17 0.28 -9.97
N ALA A 26 -5.90 0.88 -8.80
CA ALA A 26 -4.56 1.09 -8.26
C ALA A 26 -4.05 -0.09 -7.39
N ALA A 27 -4.94 -0.97 -6.92
CA ALA A 27 -4.64 -2.03 -5.97
C ALA A 27 -3.47 -2.96 -6.37
N LYS A 28 -3.44 -3.44 -7.61
CA LYS A 28 -2.36 -4.31 -8.11
C LYS A 28 -1.02 -3.58 -8.14
N LYS A 29 -1.04 -2.32 -8.60
CA LYS A 29 0.15 -1.47 -8.65
C LYS A 29 0.69 -1.20 -7.24
N ALA A 30 -0.19 -0.89 -6.29
CA ALA A 30 0.14 -0.69 -4.88
C ALA A 30 0.84 -1.89 -4.27
N LEU A 31 0.26 -3.07 -4.47
CA LEU A 31 0.82 -4.32 -3.98
C LEU A 31 2.23 -4.54 -4.54
N GLN A 32 2.43 -4.35 -5.85
CA GLN A 32 3.72 -4.54 -6.49
C GLN A 32 4.76 -3.51 -6.01
N THR A 33 4.38 -2.24 -5.89
CA THR A 33 5.28 -1.18 -5.42
C THR A 33 5.75 -1.43 -3.99
N ILE A 34 4.86 -1.83 -3.08
CA ILE A 34 5.23 -2.08 -1.68
C ILE A 34 6.02 -3.38 -1.54
N SER A 35 5.64 -4.43 -2.29
CA SER A 35 6.29 -5.74 -2.18
C SER A 35 7.70 -5.76 -2.79
N ASN A 36 7.91 -5.03 -3.90
CA ASN A 36 9.20 -4.98 -4.60
C ASN A 36 10.06 -3.80 -4.14
N GLY A 37 9.46 -2.80 -3.51
CA GLY A 37 10.14 -1.61 -3.02
C GLY A 37 10.73 -1.79 -1.63
N LYS A 38 11.63 -0.87 -1.28
CA LYS A 38 12.04 -0.66 0.11
C LYS A 38 11.40 0.61 0.62
N MET A 39 10.76 0.54 1.78
CA MET A 39 10.25 1.71 2.48
C MET A 39 11.17 1.99 3.66
N LYS A 40 11.77 3.19 3.72
CA LYS A 40 12.76 3.55 4.76
C LYS A 40 13.87 2.49 4.93
N GLY A 41 14.42 2.00 3.81
CA GLY A 41 15.50 1.01 3.78
C GLY A 41 15.11 -0.43 4.11
N ARG A 42 13.85 -0.71 4.44
CA ARG A 42 13.35 -2.05 4.80
C ARG A 42 12.40 -2.57 3.74
N GLN A 43 12.40 -3.89 3.53
CA GLN A 43 11.38 -4.55 2.74
C GLN A 43 10.12 -4.74 3.59
N PHE A 44 8.96 -4.38 3.02
CA PHE A 44 7.67 -4.58 3.67
C PHE A 44 6.83 -5.57 2.88
N ARG A 45 6.16 -6.47 3.59
CA ARG A 45 5.19 -7.38 2.98
C ARG A 45 3.85 -6.67 2.92
N ALA A 46 3.25 -6.62 1.73
CA ALA A 46 1.88 -6.16 1.53
C ALA A 46 0.99 -7.35 1.12
N ARG A 47 -0.29 -7.27 1.45
CA ARG A 47 -1.31 -8.23 1.03
C ARG A 47 -2.57 -7.47 0.65
N LEU A 48 -3.20 -7.86 -0.46
CA LEU A 48 -4.53 -7.38 -0.79
C LEU A 48 -5.56 -8.03 0.13
N LEU A 49 -6.35 -7.20 0.78
CA LEU A 49 -7.51 -7.63 1.57
C LEU A 49 -8.74 -7.35 0.73
N LYS A 50 -9.67 -8.30 0.70
CA LYS A 50 -10.98 -8.15 0.07
C LYS A 50 -11.96 -7.58 1.08
#